data_AF-A0A9E1MB43-F1
#
_entry.id   AF-A0A9E1MB43-F1
#
_cell.length_a   1.000
_cell.length_b   1.000
_cell.length_c   1.000
_cell.angle_alpha   90.00
_cell.angle_beta   90.00
_cell.angle_gamma   90.00
#
_symmetry.space_group_name_H-M   'P 1'
#
loop_
_entity.id
_entity.type
_entity.pdbx_description
1 polymer ?
#
loop_
_entity_poly.entity_id
_entity_poly.type
_entity_poly.pdbx_seq_one_letter_code
_entity_poly.pdbx_strand_id
1 'polypeptide(L)' 'NVAEADAAKMITETDKRRRTNYNFYTDQKWGMASNYSLSLNSSQLGYERCEEIILECVK' A
#
# COMPACT_ATOMS: atom_id res chain seq x y z
N ASN A 1 -6.09 10.66 -21.65
CA ASN A 1 -4.69 10.50 -21.21
C ASN A 1 -4.34 11.54 -20.19
N VAL A 2 -3.81 11.10 -19.05
CA VAL A 2 -3.23 11.96 -18.01
C VAL A 2 -1.74 12.11 -18.35
N ALA A 3 -1.17 13.31 -18.20
CA ALA A 3 0.27 13.49 -18.38
C ALA A 3 1.05 12.80 -17.26
N GLU A 4 2.26 12.32 -17.53
CA GLU A 4 3.08 11.60 -16.55
C GLU A 4 3.28 12.39 -15.24
N ALA A 5 3.53 13.70 -15.35
CA ALA A 5 3.66 14.60 -14.21
C ALA A 5 2.37 14.68 -13.37
N ASP A 6 1.21 14.70 -14.03
CA ASP A 6 -0.09 14.73 -13.35
C ASP A 6 -0.38 13.38 -12.67
N ALA A 7 -0.01 12.27 -13.31
CA ALA A 7 -0.14 10.93 -12.73
C ALA A 7 0.71 10.77 -11.46
N ALA A 8 1.98 11.18 -11.51
CA ALA A 8 2.89 11.15 -10.36
C ALA A 8 2.39 12.03 -9.20
N LYS A 9 1.86 13.22 -9.53
CA LYS A 9 1.24 14.11 -8.54
C LYS A 9 0.03 13.47 -7.87
N MET A 10 -0.86 12.83 -8.65
CA MET A 10 -2.04 12.16 -8.11
C MET A 10 -1.68 11.00 -7.17
N ILE A 11 -0.65 10.22 -7.50
CA ILE A 11 -0.14 9.15 -6.62
C ILE A 11 0.34 9.75 -5.29
N THR A 12 1.17 10.79 -5.37
CA THR A 12 1.74 11.46 -4.19
C THR A 12 0.67 12.03 -3.27
N GLU A 13 -0.33 12.73 -3.83
CA GLU A 13 -1.43 13.31 -3.05
C GLU A 13 -2.33 12.23 -2.44
N THR A 14 -2.56 11.13 -3.14
CA THR A 14 -3.35 9.99 -2.63
C THR A 14 -2.65 9.34 -1.44
N ASP A 15 -1.35 9.07 -1.55
CA ASP A 15 -0.57 8.47 -0.46
C ASP A 15 -0.44 9.41 0.73
N LYS A 16 -0.31 10.72 0.49
CA LYS A 16 -0.34 11.74 1.55
C LYS A 16 -1.66 11.70 2.31
N ARG A 17 -2.80 11.65 1.61
CA ARG A 17 -4.13 11.56 2.25
C ARG A 17 -4.27 10.29 3.09
N ARG A 18 -3.86 9.14 2.56
CA ARG A 18 -3.90 7.84 3.27
C ARG A 18 -3.05 7.88 4.54
N ARG A 19 -1.83 8.40 4.44
CA ARG A 19 -0.92 8.56 5.57
C ARG A 19 -1.50 9.45 6.66
N THR A 20 -1.99 10.64 6.31
CA THR A 20 -2.56 11.57 7.30
C THR A 20 -3.74 10.94 8.03
N ASN A 21 -4.66 10.29 7.31
CA ASN A 21 -5.80 9.62 7.91
C ASN A 21 -5.38 8.50 8.86
N TYR A 22 -4.55 7.56 8.39
CA TYR A 22 -4.13 6.42 9.19
C TYR A 22 -3.38 6.88 10.44
N ASN A 23 -2.37 7.74 10.28
CA ASN A 23 -1.57 8.24 11.39
C ASN A 23 -2.41 8.99 12.43
N PHE A 24 -3.41 9.77 12.01
CA PHE A 24 -4.27 10.51 12.93
C PHE A 24 -5.17 9.60 13.76
N TYR A 25 -5.69 8.52 13.18
CA TYR A 25 -6.66 7.66 13.85
C TYR A 25 -6.06 6.47 14.59
N THR A 26 -4.85 6.05 14.24
CA THR A 26 -4.21 4.86 14.85
C THR A 26 -3.01 5.22 15.71
N ASP A 27 -2.52 6.46 15.66
CA ASP A 27 -1.22 6.90 16.17
C ASP A 27 -0.04 6.05 15.64
N GLN A 28 -0.25 5.28 14.56
CA GLN A 28 0.74 4.42 13.93
C GLN A 28 1.19 4.98 12.58
N LYS A 29 2.41 4.65 12.17
CA LYS A 29 2.97 5.09 10.89
C LYS A 29 2.43 4.26 9.72
N TRP A 30 1.69 4.90 8.81
CA TRP A 30 1.25 4.28 7.55
C TRP A 30 2.44 3.78 6.72
N GLY A 31 2.34 2.55 6.21
CA GLY A 31 3.37 1.90 5.39
C GLY A 31 4.54 1.30 6.19
N MET A 32 4.52 1.35 7.52
CA MET A 32 5.51 0.65 8.36
C MET A 32 5.11 -0.83 8.47
N ALA A 33 5.94 -1.73 7.95
CA ALA A 33 5.61 -3.15 7.84
C ALA A 33 5.19 -3.80 9.17
N SER A 34 5.79 -3.40 10.29
CA SER A 34 5.45 -3.93 11.63
C SER A 34 4.05 -3.56 12.12
N ASN A 35 3.36 -2.61 11.47
CA ASN A 35 1.96 -2.26 11.78
C ASN A 35 0.96 -3.16 11.05
N TYR A 36 1.45 -4.09 10.20
CA TYR A 36 0.63 -5.01 9.43
C TYR A 36 1.10 -6.44 9.69
N SER A 37 0.16 -7.39 9.74
CA SER A 37 0.51 -8.81 9.83
C SER A 37 1.17 -9.33 8.55
N LEU A 38 0.93 -8.67 7.42
CA LEU A 38 1.47 -9.04 6.10
C LEU A 38 1.73 -7.79 5.26
N SER A 39 2.88 -7.74 4.57
CA SER A 39 3.26 -6.68 3.62
C SER A 39 3.95 -7.32 2.42
N LEU A 40 3.43 -7.09 1.20
CA LEU A 40 3.87 -7.77 -0.02
C LEU A 40 4.25 -6.77 -1.11
N ASN A 41 5.29 -7.08 -1.89
CA ASN A 41 5.70 -6.31 -3.06
C ASN A 41 5.24 -6.99 -4.36
N SER A 42 4.09 -6.55 -4.88
CA SER A 42 3.51 -7.13 -6.10
C SER A 42 4.35 -6.91 -7.36
N SER A 43 5.21 -5.88 -7.40
CA SER A 43 6.07 -5.65 -8.58
C SER A 43 7.17 -6.69 -8.73
N GLN A 44 7.57 -7.34 -7.63
CA GLN A 44 8.60 -8.38 -7.62
C GLN A 44 8.00 -9.79 -7.61
N LEU A 45 6.91 -9.98 -6.86
CA LEU A 45 6.28 -11.30 -6.70
C LEU A 45 5.30 -11.62 -7.83
N GLY A 46 4.75 -10.60 -8.49
CA GLY A 46 3.61 -10.76 -9.39
C GLY A 46 2.28 -10.83 -8.63
N TYR A 47 1.18 -10.51 -9.32
CA TYR A 47 -0.15 -10.46 -8.71
C TYR A 47 -0.63 -11.85 -8.28
N GLU A 48 -0.51 -12.86 -9.14
CA GLU A 48 -0.94 -14.24 -8.86
C GLU A 48 -0.30 -14.78 -7.57
N ARG A 49 1.02 -14.58 -7.41
CA ARG A 49 1.72 -15.05 -6.22
C ARG A 49 1.31 -14.28 -4.96
N CYS A 50 1.05 -12.98 -5.06
CA CYS A 50 0.53 -12.21 -3.92
C CYS A 50 -0.85 -12.71 -3.48
N GLU A 51 -1.73 -13.06 -4.42
CA GLU A 51 -3.06 -13.62 -4.13
C GLU A 51 -2.94 -14.97 -3.41
N GLU A 52 -2.08 -15.86 -3.90
CA GLU A 52 -1.80 -17.15 -3.26
C GLU A 52 -1.32 -16.98 -1.81
N ILE A 53 -0.33 -16.11 -1.58
CA ILE A 53 0.23 -15.87 -0.24
C ILE A 53 -0.86 -15.36 0.71
N ILE A 54 -1.71 -14.43 0.27
CA ILE A 54 -2.80 -13.91 1.09
C ILE A 54 -3.78 -15.03 1.47
N LEU A 55 -4.15 -15.90 0.52
CA LEU A 55 -5.05 -17.03 0.76
C LEU A 55 -4.45 -18.07 1.70
N GLU A 56 -3.14 -18.30 1.64
CA GLU A 56 -2.43 -19.19 2.56
C GLU A 56 -2.39 -18.64 3.99
N CYS A 57 -2.25 -17.33 4.18
CA CYS A 57 -2.21 -16.71 5.50
C CYS A 57 -3.57 -16.71 6.24
N VAL A 58 -4.68 -16.95 5.55
CA VAL A 58 -6.03 -16.99 6.15
C VAL A 58 -6.42 -18.41 6.60
N LYS A 59 -5.68 -19.44 6.16
CA LYS A 59 -5.89 -20.83 6.59
C LYS A 59 -5.28 -21.08 7.97
#